data_AF-A0A662ERC8-F1
#
_entry.id   AF-A0A662ERC8-F1
#
_cell.length_a   1.000
_cell.length_b   1.000
_cell.length_c   1.000
_cell.angle_alpha   90.00
_cell.angle_beta   90.00
_cell.angle_gamma   90.00
#
_symmetry.space_group_name_H-M   'P 1'
#
loop_
_entity.id
_entity.type
_entity.pdbx_description
1 polymer ?
#
loop_
_entity_poly.entity_id
_entity_poly.type
_entity_poly.pdbx_seq_one_letter_code
_entity_poly.pdbx_strand_id
1 'polypeptide(L)'
;MTKKPITHHASPITDKRVLSGVHFMNGDEAIAEGAIAAGCTFFAAYPITPQSEIAERMARRLPQVGGVFIQMEDELGAIAAVVG
;
A
#
# COMPACT_ATOMS: atom_id res chain seq x y z
N MET A 1 -30.15 -2.04 -30.32
CA MET A 1 -28.72 -2.31 -30.03
C MET A 1 -28.07 -1.00 -29.58
N THR A 2 -28.44 -0.52 -28.39
CA THR A 2 -27.91 0.72 -27.79
C THR A 2 -26.86 0.32 -26.76
N LYS A 3 -25.59 0.64 -27.01
CA LYS A 3 -24.52 0.44 -26.02
C LYS A 3 -24.84 1.35 -24.82
N LYS A 4 -25.21 0.77 -23.69
CA LYS A 4 -25.35 1.48 -22.42
C LYS A 4 -23.97 2.05 -22.05
N PRO A 5 -23.85 3.33 -21.66
CA PRO A 5 -22.56 3.89 -21.28
C PRO A 5 -22.06 3.16 -20.03
N ILE A 6 -20.79 2.77 -20.06
CA ILE A 6 -20.03 2.32 -18.90
C ILE A 6 -19.84 3.52 -17.97
N THR A 7 -20.85 3.82 -17.17
CA THR A 7 -20.71 4.74 -16.04
C THR A 7 -19.91 4.02 -14.97
N HIS A 8 -18.68 4.48 -14.73
CA HIS A 8 -17.94 4.15 -13.50
C HIS A 8 -18.73 4.71 -12.31
N HIS A 9 -19.71 3.95 -11.83
CA HIS A 9 -20.32 4.17 -10.53
C HIS A 9 -19.29 3.75 -9.46
N ALA A 10 -18.25 4.56 -9.27
CA ALA A 10 -17.56 4.57 -8.00
C ALA A 10 -18.59 5.03 -6.97
N SER A 11 -19.06 4.09 -6.15
CA SER A 11 -19.94 4.41 -5.03
C SER A 11 -19.21 5.40 -4.11
N PRO A 12 -19.87 6.44 -3.56
CA PRO A 12 -19.24 7.46 -2.71
C PRO A 12 -18.83 6.96 -1.30
N ILE A 13 -18.57 5.66 -1.17
CA ILE A 13 -18.06 4.99 0.03
C ILE A 13 -16.54 4.95 -0.09
N THR A 14 -15.90 5.73 0.77
CA THR A 14 -14.47 5.95 0.96
C THR A 14 -13.63 4.71 0.62
N ASP A 15 -12.88 4.78 -0.48
CA ASP A 15 -11.86 3.79 -0.75
C ASP A 15 -10.85 3.83 0.42
N LYS A 16 -10.76 2.72 1.17
CA LYS A 16 -9.85 2.61 2.33
C LYS A 16 -8.38 2.81 1.97
N ARG A 17 -8.05 2.78 0.67
CA ARG A 17 -6.71 3.01 0.13
C ARG A 17 -6.22 4.45 0.27
N VAL A 18 -7.11 5.44 0.21
CA VAL A 18 -6.71 6.84 0.25
C VAL A 18 -7.10 7.47 1.58
N LEU A 19 -6.10 7.99 2.30
CA LEU A 19 -6.34 8.84 3.47
C LEU A 19 -6.68 10.26 2.97
N SER A 20 -7.96 10.61 3.01
CA SER A 20 -8.45 11.94 2.65
C SER A 20 -8.34 12.90 3.83
N GLY A 21 -7.92 14.14 3.57
CA GLY A 21 -7.85 15.22 4.56
C GLY A 21 -6.46 15.81 4.67
N VAL A 22 -6.22 16.56 5.75
CA VAL A 22 -4.90 17.09 6.10
C VAL A 22 -4.26 16.15 7.10
N HIS A 23 -3.05 15.69 6.80
CA HIS A 23 -2.31 14.76 7.63
C HIS A 23 -0.93 15.34 7.96
N PHE A 24 -0.50 15.16 9.21
CA PHE A 24 0.88 15.41 9.62
C PHE A 24 1.59 14.07 9.67
N MET A 25 2.51 13.83 8.73
CA MET A 25 3.21 12.55 8.56
C MET A 25 4.69 12.78 8.26
N ASN A 26 5.53 11.81 8.61
CA ASN A 26 6.92 11.79 8.17
C ASN A 26 7.01 11.25 6.72
N GLY A 27 8.22 11.29 6.13
CA GLY A 27 8.43 10.84 4.76
C GLY A 27 8.17 9.35 4.54
N ASP A 28 8.54 8.50 5.50
CA ASP A 28 8.40 7.05 5.43
C ASP A 28 6.93 6.60 5.47
N GLU A 29 6.12 7.24 6.31
CA GLU A 29 4.68 7.05 6.30
C GLU A 29 4.07 7.56 4.99
N ALA A 30 4.52 8.71 4.49
CA ALA A 30 4.02 9.30 3.26
C ALA A 30 4.23 8.40 2.04
N ILE A 31 5.42 7.79 1.90
CA ILE A 31 5.71 6.89 0.78
C ILE A 31 4.91 5.59 0.89
N ALA A 32 4.72 5.04 2.09
CA ALA A 32 3.86 3.87 2.30
C ALA A 32 2.40 4.15 1.92
N GLU A 33 1.84 5.28 2.37
CA GLU A 33 0.47 5.67 2.00
C GLU A 33 0.34 5.97 0.50
N GLY A 34 1.35 6.61 -0.11
CA GLY A 34 1.39 6.86 -1.54
C GLY A 34 1.37 5.56 -2.35
N ALA A 35 2.16 4.56 -1.95
CA ALA A 35 2.17 3.24 -2.59
C ALA A 35 0.80 2.57 -2.50
N ILE A 36 0.16 2.59 -1.32
CA ILE A 36 -1.17 2.00 -1.10
C ILE A 36 -2.23 2.72 -1.93
N ALA A 37 -2.20 4.06 -1.95
CA ALA A 37 -3.09 4.88 -2.76
C ALA A 37 -2.94 4.59 -4.27
N ALA A 38 -1.70 4.33 -4.73
CA ALA A 38 -1.41 3.93 -6.11
C ALA A 38 -1.82 2.48 -6.42
N GLY A 39 -2.20 1.71 -5.42
CA GLY A 39 -2.75 0.37 -5.57
C GLY A 39 -1.81 -0.77 -5.19
N CYS A 40 -0.70 -0.49 -4.51
CA CYS A 40 0.19 -1.52 -3.95
C CYS A 40 -0.57 -2.41 -2.97
N THR A 41 -0.57 -3.72 -3.22
CA THR A 41 -1.22 -4.74 -2.39
C THR A 41 -0.24 -5.80 -1.88
N PHE A 42 1.06 -5.67 -2.16
CA PHE A 42 2.07 -6.60 -1.69
C PHE A 42 3.34 -5.84 -1.32
N PHE A 43 3.89 -6.13 -0.15
CA PHE A 43 5.15 -5.55 0.30
C PHE A 43 5.97 -6.60 1.04
N ALA A 44 7.17 -6.86 0.55
CA ALA A 44 8.15 -7.68 1.22
C ALA A 44 9.35 -6.81 1.60
N ALA A 45 9.83 -6.94 2.83
CA ALA A 45 10.97 -6.14 3.30
C ALA A 45 11.79 -6.86 4.37
N TYR A 46 13.06 -6.47 4.45
CA TYR A 46 13.93 -6.75 5.58
C TYR A 46 14.09 -5.47 6.42
N PRO A 47 14.08 -5.54 7.76
CA PRO A 47 14.27 -4.35 8.60
C PRO A 47 15.68 -3.78 8.47
N ILE A 48 15.78 -2.51 8.12
CA ILE A 48 17.03 -1.74 8.14
C ILE A 48 16.74 -0.30 8.55
N THR A 49 17.63 0.32 9.32
CA THR A 49 17.52 1.75 9.63
C THR A 49 18.09 2.57 8.46
N PRO A 50 17.47 3.71 8.10
CA PRO A 50 16.37 4.41 8.75
C PRO A 50 14.96 4.14 8.14
N GLN A 51 14.71 3.01 7.46
CA GLN A 51 13.43 2.79 6.74
C GLN A 51 12.36 1.98 7.50
N SER A 52 12.66 1.54 8.73
CA SER A 52 11.80 0.66 9.54
C SER A 52 10.34 1.11 9.63
N GLU A 53 10.08 2.42 9.64
CA GLU A 53 8.77 3.05 9.69
C GLU A 53 7.92 2.74 8.44
N ILE A 54 8.53 2.58 7.26
CA ILE A 54 7.84 2.15 6.04
C ILE A 54 7.27 0.75 6.25
N ALA A 55 8.09 -0.19 6.72
CA ALA A 55 7.68 -1.57 6.97
C ALA A 55 6.60 -1.64 8.05
N GLU A 56 6.73 -0.88 9.15
CA GLU A 56 5.71 -0.79 10.19
C GLU A 56 4.38 -0.24 9.64
N ARG A 57 4.44 0.79 8.79
CA ARG A 57 3.24 1.38 8.18
C ARG A 57 2.57 0.40 7.22
N MET A 58 3.33 -0.26 6.36
CA MET A 58 2.83 -1.26 5.40
C MET A 58 2.21 -2.46 6.12
N ALA A 59 2.84 -2.97 7.18
CA ALA A 59 2.30 -4.06 8.00
C ALA A 59 0.92 -3.72 8.61
N ARG A 60 0.73 -2.46 9.03
CA ARG A 60 -0.57 -1.99 9.59
C ARG A 60 -1.62 -1.74 8.52
N ARG A 61 -1.23 -1.17 7.38
CA ARG A 61 -2.18 -0.61 6.39
C ARG A 61 -2.60 -1.62 5.33
N LEU A 62 -1.70 -2.49 4.86
CA LEU A 62 -2.01 -3.45 3.81
C LEU A 62 -3.20 -4.37 4.14
N PRO A 63 -3.35 -4.93 5.37
CA PRO A 63 -4.51 -5.74 5.72
C PRO A 63 -5.86 -4.99 5.59
N GLN A 64 -5.86 -3.66 5.75
CA GLN A 64 -7.08 -2.83 5.67
C GLN A 64 -7.58 -2.66 4.22
N VAL A 65 -6.70 -2.88 3.25
CA VAL A 65 -6.95 -2.74 1.80
C VAL A 65 -6.86 -4.08 1.06
N GLY A 66 -6.79 -5.19 1.79
CA GLY A 66 -6.71 -6.55 1.24
C GLY A 66 -5.34 -6.93 0.69
N GLY A 67 -4.29 -6.20 1.08
CA GLY A 67 -2.90 -6.51 0.73
C GLY A 67 -2.17 -7.37 1.76
N VAL A 68 -0.96 -7.78 1.41
CA VAL A 68 -0.09 -8.66 2.22
C VAL A 68 1.24 -7.98 2.50
N PHE A 69 1.63 -7.98 3.77
CA PHE A 69 2.97 -7.64 4.23
C PHE A 69 3.71 -8.91 4.61
N ILE A 70 4.98 -9.04 4.20
CA ILE A 70 5.87 -10.11 4.66
C ILE A 70 7.24 -9.55 5.04
N GLN A 71 7.73 -9.96 6.20
CA GLN A 71 9.11 -9.72 6.61
C GLN A 71 9.96 -10.87 6.09
N MET A 72 11.02 -10.54 5.35
CA MET A 72 11.97 -11.50 4.80
C MET A 72 13.24 -11.56 5.65
N GLU A 73 14.07 -12.56 5.40
CA GLU A 73 15.32 -12.84 6.12
C GLU A 73 16.45 -11.87 5.79
N ASP A 74 16.47 -11.35 4.56
CA ASP A 74 17.43 -10.38 4.05
C ASP A 74 16.84 -9.59 2.87
N GLU A 75 17.59 -8.61 2.36
CA GLU A 75 17.16 -7.79 1.24
C GLU A 75 17.02 -8.57 -0.08
N LEU A 76 17.74 -9.68 -0.24
CA LEU A 76 17.66 -10.53 -1.44
C LEU A 76 16.36 -11.35 -1.45
N GLY A 77 15.97 -11.93 -0.32
CA GLY A 77 14.68 -12.58 -0.12
C GLY A 77 13.52 -11.59 -0.28
N ALA A 78 13.67 -10.36 0.23
CA ALA A 78 12.71 -9.28 0.03
C ALA A 78 12.46 -8.99 -1.46
N ILE A 79 13.51 -8.72 -2.24
CA ILE A 79 13.33 -8.39 -3.66
C ILE A 79 12.86 -9.59 -4.48
N ALA A 80 13.31 -10.81 -4.16
CA ALA A 80 12.84 -12.03 -4.82
C ALA A 80 11.33 -12.23 -4.59
N ALA A 81 10.84 -12.00 -3.37
CA ALA A 81 9.42 -12.07 -3.05
C ALA A 81 8.59 -10.99 -3.77
N VAL A 82 9.13 -9.77 -3.97
CA VAL A 82 8.45 -8.70 -4.72
C VAL A 82 8.30 -9.04 -6.21
N VAL A 83 9.28 -9.76 -6.79
CA VAL A 83 9.27 -10.12 -8.23
C VAL A 83 8.35 -11.31 -8.55
N GLY A 84 8.07 -12.16 -7.55
CA GLY A 84 7.38 -13.47 -7.69
C GLY A 84 6.01 -13.48 -8.35
#